data_AF-A0A4Y7L4R7-F1
#
_entry.id   AF-A0A4Y7L4R7-F1
#
_cell.length_a   1.000
_cell.length_b   1.000
_cell.length_c   1.000
_cell.angle_alpha   90.00
_cell.angle_beta   90.00
_cell.angle_gamma   90.00
#
_symmetry.space_group_name_H-M   'P 1'
#
loop_
_entity.id
_entity.type
_entity.pdbx_description
1 polymer ?
#
loop_
_entity_poly.entity_id
_entity_poly.type
_entity_poly.pdbx_seq_one_letter_code
_entity_poly.pdbx_strand_id
1 'polypeptide(L)'
;MGLFDLEKHFAFYGAYHSNPINVLIHMVFVWPIAFSLSVLLYFTPSIFNFLPQIHFSLLGNDFHLIFNLGFCLTLIYCLFYISFDIKAGSLAALMILGCWIGGSAVAAKLGYSLTWKVVLASQIFCWVAQFIGHGVFEKRAPALLDNLSQAFLMGPFFITGNK
;
A
#
# COMPACT_ATOMS: atom_id res chain seq x y z
N MET A 1 9.38 -6.93 20.28
CA MET A 1 9.54 -7.65 19.00
C MET A 1 10.57 -6.88 18.19
N GLY A 2 11.61 -7.52 17.66
CA GLY A 2 12.58 -6.80 16.81
C GLY A 2 11.90 -6.37 15.51
N LEU A 3 12.15 -5.15 15.04
CA LEU A 3 11.52 -4.56 13.85
C LEU A 3 11.77 -5.35 12.55
N PHE A 4 12.83 -6.17 12.54
CA PHE A 4 13.30 -6.92 11.36
C PHE A 4 13.21 -8.43 11.55
N ASP A 5 12.44 -8.92 12.52
CA ASP A 5 12.26 -10.35 12.76
C ASP A 5 11.22 -10.94 11.79
N LEU A 6 11.68 -11.26 10.59
CA LEU A 6 10.86 -11.74 9.47
C LEU A 6 9.93 -12.89 9.88
N GLU A 7 10.49 -13.92 10.52
CA GLU A 7 9.76 -15.12 10.92
C GLU A 7 8.63 -14.78 11.89
N LYS A 8 8.91 -13.96 12.92
CA LYS A 8 7.87 -13.55 13.87
C LYS A 8 6.79 -12.68 13.22
N HIS A 9 7.15 -11.84 12.25
CA HIS A 9 6.18 -11.03 11.53
C HIS A 9 5.27 -11.86 10.61
N PHE A 10 5.82 -12.85 9.90
CA PHE A 10 5.05 -13.82 9.13
C PHE A 10 4.17 -14.70 10.01
N ALA A 11 4.70 -15.19 11.13
CA ALA A 11 3.94 -16.00 12.08
C ALA A 11 2.75 -15.23 12.66
N PHE A 12 2.96 -13.98 13.06
CA PHE A 12 1.87 -13.12 13.53
C PHE A 12 0.85 -12.85 12.43
N TYR A 13 1.27 -12.40 11.25
CA TYR A 13 0.33 -12.07 10.18
C TYR A 13 -0.42 -13.32 9.71
N GLY A 14 0.27 -14.45 9.57
CA GLY A 14 -0.32 -15.74 9.22
C GLY A 14 -1.34 -16.26 10.24
N ALA A 15 -1.18 -15.95 11.53
CA ALA A 15 -2.13 -16.36 12.57
C ALA A 15 -3.54 -15.73 12.40
N TYR A 16 -3.67 -14.64 11.64
CA TYR A 16 -4.96 -13.98 11.35
C TYR A 16 -5.50 -14.33 9.96
N HIS A 17 -4.73 -15.04 9.13
CA HIS A 17 -5.06 -15.32 7.73
C HIS A 17 -4.86 -16.80 7.43
N SER A 18 -5.70 -17.64 8.03
CA SER A 18 -5.66 -19.10 7.91
C SER A 18 -6.59 -19.61 6.80
N ASN A 19 -7.70 -18.91 6.57
CA ASN A 19 -8.70 -19.27 5.57
C ASN A 19 -8.26 -18.82 4.17
N PRO A 20 -8.24 -19.71 3.15
CA PRO A 20 -7.78 -19.35 1.81
C PRO A 20 -8.62 -18.26 1.14
N ILE A 21 -9.91 -18.14 1.48
CA ILE A 21 -10.78 -17.08 0.94
C ILE A 21 -10.40 -15.72 1.56
N ASN A 22 -10.14 -15.68 2.87
CA ASN A 22 -9.66 -14.46 3.52
C ASN A 22 -8.30 -14.02 2.95
N VAL A 23 -7.38 -14.97 2.77
CA VAL A 23 -6.09 -14.72 2.12
C VAL A 23 -6.28 -14.15 0.72
N LEU A 24 -7.18 -14.72 -0.10
CA LEU A 24 -7.48 -14.22 -1.44
C LEU A 24 -8.07 -12.79 -1.43
N ILE A 25 -9.03 -12.53 -0.54
CA ILE A 25 -9.60 -11.19 -0.34
C ILE A 25 -8.47 -10.19 -0.04
N HIS A 26 -7.57 -10.54 0.88
CA HIS A 26 -6.46 -9.66 1.24
C HIS A 26 -5.49 -9.46 0.07
N MET A 27 -5.11 -10.53 -0.63
CA MET A 27 -4.25 -10.46 -1.82
C MET A 27 -4.79 -9.51 -2.89
N VAL A 28 -6.12 -9.53 -3.11
CA VAL A 28 -6.78 -8.71 -4.12
C VAL A 28 -6.97 -7.25 -3.68
N PHE A 29 -7.35 -7.02 -2.41
CA PHE A 29 -7.83 -5.70 -1.96
C PHE A 29 -6.78 -4.84 -1.24
N VAL A 30 -5.65 -5.39 -0.77
CA VAL A 30 -4.58 -4.58 -0.16
C VAL A 30 -3.96 -3.60 -1.18
N TRP A 31 -3.72 -4.05 -2.41
CA TRP A 31 -3.08 -3.21 -3.43
C TRP A 31 -3.95 -2.03 -3.91
N PRO A 32 -5.25 -2.20 -4.17
CA PRO A 32 -6.16 -1.07 -4.41
C PRO A 32 -6.25 -0.08 -3.24
N ILE A 33 -6.16 -0.55 -1.99
CA ILE A 33 -6.09 0.34 -0.81
C ILE A 33 -4.81 1.17 -0.86
N ALA A 34 -3.64 0.54 -1.06
CA ALA A 34 -2.37 1.24 -1.16
C ALA A 34 -2.37 2.24 -2.34
N PHE A 35 -2.83 1.80 -3.52
CA PHE A 35 -2.91 2.62 -4.72
C PHE A 35 -3.79 3.84 -4.54
N SER A 36 -5.04 3.66 -4.07
CA SER A 36 -5.97 4.78 -3.89
C SER A 36 -5.51 5.77 -2.83
N LEU A 37 -4.80 5.29 -1.79
CA LEU A 37 -4.13 6.18 -0.85
C LEU A 37 -3.02 7.00 -1.54
N SER A 38 -2.17 6.38 -2.36
CA SER A 38 -1.15 7.10 -3.14
C SER A 38 -1.76 8.16 -4.07
N VAL A 39 -2.89 7.86 -4.73
CA VAL A 39 -3.63 8.83 -5.57
C VAL A 39 -4.08 10.04 -4.74
N LEU A 40 -4.61 9.83 -3.53
CA LEU A 40 -5.03 10.92 -2.66
C LEU A 40 -3.84 11.76 -2.16
N LEU A 41 -2.75 11.09 -1.78
CA LEU A 41 -1.56 11.75 -1.26
C LEU A 41 -0.86 12.64 -2.29
N TYR A 42 -1.12 12.47 -3.59
CA TYR A 42 -0.67 13.38 -4.65
C TYR A 42 -1.02 14.84 -4.36
N PHE A 43 -2.18 15.11 -3.77
CA PHE A 43 -2.66 16.46 -3.50
C PHE A 43 -2.08 17.08 -2.23
N THR A 44 -1.17 16.39 -1.54
CA THR A 44 -0.43 16.98 -0.41
C THR A 44 0.65 17.93 -0.92
N PRO A 45 0.95 19.03 -0.19
CA PRO A 45 2.01 19.96 -0.57
C PRO A 45 3.37 19.27 -0.71
N SER A 46 4.20 19.77 -1.63
CA SER A 46 5.59 19.35 -1.71
C SER A 46 6.32 19.67 -0.40
N ILE A 47 7.07 18.68 0.09
CA ILE A 47 7.88 18.77 1.31
C ILE A 47 9.27 19.29 0.96
N PHE A 48 9.78 18.93 -0.22
CA PHE A 48 11.12 19.29 -0.68
C PHE A 48 11.07 20.33 -1.81
N ASN A 49 10.61 21.53 -1.47
CA ASN A 49 10.41 22.63 -2.45
C ASN A 49 11.72 23.16 -3.07
N PHE A 50 12.87 22.83 -2.49
CA PHE A 50 14.19 23.19 -3.01
C PHE A 50 14.71 22.19 -4.04
N LEU A 51 14.08 21.01 -4.18
CA LEU A 51 14.46 20.00 -5.16
C LEU A 51 13.62 20.18 -6.43
N PRO A 52 14.22 19.99 -7.62
CA PRO A 52 13.45 19.92 -8.85
C PRO A 52 12.51 18.71 -8.79
N GLN A 53 11.24 18.95 -9.08
CA GLN A 53 10.26 17.87 -9.20
C GLN A 53 10.52 17.07 -10.49
N ILE A 54 10.15 15.79 -10.49
CA ILE A 54 10.42 14.93 -11.65
C ILE A 54 9.25 15.03 -12.62
N HIS A 55 9.57 15.35 -13.87
CA HIS A 55 8.61 15.44 -14.96
C HIS A 55 9.12 14.65 -16.16
N PHE A 56 8.29 13.76 -16.69
CA PHE A 56 8.59 13.02 -17.92
C PHE A 56 7.29 12.63 -18.62
N SER A 57 7.39 12.33 -19.92
CA SER A 57 6.28 11.84 -20.72
C SER A 57 6.57 10.41 -21.17
N LEU A 58 5.59 9.52 -21.05
CA LEU A 58 5.70 8.12 -21.46
C LEU A 58 4.38 7.67 -22.10
N LEU A 59 4.47 7.10 -23.30
CA LEU A 59 3.31 6.62 -24.07
C LEU A 59 2.20 7.69 -24.23
N GLY A 60 2.59 8.96 -24.41
CA GLY A 60 1.66 10.09 -24.55
C GLY A 60 0.99 10.54 -23.25
N ASN A 61 1.50 10.13 -22.09
CA ASN A 61 1.02 10.56 -20.78
C ASN A 61 2.10 11.33 -20.04
N ASP A 62 1.75 12.49 -19.50
CA ASP A 62 2.66 13.29 -18.69
C ASP A 62 2.59 12.86 -17.22
N PHE A 63 3.76 12.60 -16.66
CA PHE A 63 3.95 12.21 -15.27
C PHE A 63 4.60 13.38 -14.53
N HIS A 64 3.89 13.89 -13.53
CA HIS A 64 4.39 14.89 -12.61
C HIS A 64 4.55 14.23 -11.24
N LEU A 65 5.77 13.91 -10.84
CA LEU A 65 6.04 13.28 -9.55
C LEU A 65 6.46 14.34 -8.54
N ILE A 66 5.67 14.45 -7.48
CA ILE A 66 5.84 15.46 -6.44
C ILE A 66 6.48 14.81 -5.22
N PHE A 67 7.54 15.40 -4.68
CA PHE A 67 8.17 14.98 -3.43
C PHE A 67 7.38 15.48 -2.22
N ASN A 68 6.19 14.90 -2.05
CA ASN A 68 5.23 15.21 -1.01
C ASN A 68 5.09 14.05 0.00
N LEU A 69 4.01 14.04 0.79
CA LEU A 69 3.79 12.99 1.79
C LEU A 69 3.68 11.60 1.17
N GLY A 70 3.12 11.49 -0.05
CA GLY A 70 3.07 10.25 -0.82
C GLY A 70 4.46 9.70 -1.12
N PHE A 71 5.37 10.55 -1.57
CA PHE A 71 6.77 10.17 -1.83
C PHE A 71 7.46 9.68 -0.55
N CYS A 72 7.34 10.41 0.56
CA CYS A 72 7.95 10.02 1.83
C CYS A 72 7.44 8.65 2.31
N LEU A 73 6.13 8.40 2.21
CA LEU A 73 5.55 7.12 2.57
C LEU A 73 6.06 6.00 1.67
N THR A 74 6.07 6.21 0.36
CA THR A 74 6.65 5.26 -0.61
C THR A 74 8.11 4.94 -0.29
N LEU A 75 8.93 5.94 0.02
CA LEU A 75 10.33 5.74 0.36
C LEU A 75 10.50 4.91 1.64
N ILE A 76 9.72 5.21 2.69
CA ILE A 76 9.73 4.44 3.94
C ILE A 76 9.37 2.98 3.69
N TYR A 77 8.31 2.73 2.92
CA TYR A 77 7.88 1.36 2.59
C TYR A 77 8.92 0.62 1.75
N CYS A 78 9.50 1.24 0.73
CA CYS A 78 10.54 0.63 -0.09
C CYS A 78 11.77 0.24 0.75
N LEU A 79 12.26 1.18 1.58
CA LEU A 79 13.41 0.92 2.45
C LEU A 79 13.10 -0.16 3.47
N PHE A 80 11.92 -0.13 4.08
CA PHE A 80 11.49 -1.15 5.03
C PHE A 80 11.45 -2.53 4.36
N TYR A 81 10.79 -2.67 3.21
CA TYR A 81 10.66 -3.95 2.49
C TYR A 81 11.99 -4.52 2.05
N ILE A 82 12.85 -3.73 1.41
CA ILE A 82 14.17 -4.21 0.97
C ILE A 82 15.04 -4.60 2.17
N SER A 83 14.94 -3.86 3.29
CA SER A 83 15.66 -4.17 4.54
C SER A 83 15.13 -5.43 5.23
N PHE A 84 13.91 -5.84 4.91
CA PHE A 84 13.23 -6.97 5.52
C PHE A 84 13.56 -8.30 4.83
N ASP A 85 13.52 -8.32 3.50
CA ASP A 85 14.08 -9.38 2.66
C ASP A 85 14.44 -8.80 1.29
N ILE A 86 15.67 -9.03 0.81
CA ILE A 86 16.12 -8.41 -0.43
C ILE A 86 15.30 -8.89 -1.64
N LYS A 87 14.90 -10.17 -1.69
CA LYS A 87 14.22 -10.73 -2.88
C LYS A 87 12.74 -10.33 -2.92
N ALA A 88 11.97 -10.76 -1.93
CA ALA A 88 10.55 -10.46 -1.81
C ALA A 88 10.32 -8.96 -1.59
N GLY A 89 11.19 -8.32 -0.80
CA GLY A 89 11.10 -6.89 -0.51
C GLY A 89 11.41 -6.00 -1.70
N SER A 90 12.31 -6.40 -2.61
CA SER A 90 12.50 -5.65 -3.86
C SER A 90 11.24 -5.68 -4.73
N LEU A 91 10.54 -6.82 -4.80
CA LEU A 91 9.27 -6.91 -5.53
C LEU A 91 8.20 -6.03 -4.88
N ALA A 92 8.03 -6.10 -3.57
CA ALA A 92 7.08 -5.26 -2.84
C ALA A 92 7.40 -3.76 -2.99
N ALA A 93 8.67 -3.39 -2.94
CA ALA A 93 9.14 -2.03 -3.16
C ALA A 93 8.82 -1.54 -4.58
N LEU A 94 9.04 -2.37 -5.60
CA LEU A 94 8.66 -2.04 -6.99
C LEU A 94 7.15 -1.83 -7.12
N MET A 95 6.32 -2.64 -6.47
CA MET A 95 4.87 -2.48 -6.49
C MET A 95 4.41 -1.19 -5.80
N ILE A 96 4.98 -0.85 -4.64
CA ILE A 96 4.69 0.41 -3.93
C ILE A 96 5.17 1.63 -4.73
N LEU A 97 6.34 1.53 -5.37
CA LEU A 97 6.83 2.57 -6.29
C LEU A 97 5.89 2.75 -7.48
N GLY A 98 5.40 1.64 -8.05
CA GLY A 98 4.38 1.64 -9.10
C GLY A 98 3.08 2.30 -8.66
N CYS A 99 2.65 2.08 -7.40
CA CYS A 99 1.48 2.75 -6.84
C CYS A 99 1.65 4.27 -6.75
N TRP A 100 2.83 4.75 -6.37
CA TRP A 100 3.11 6.19 -6.33
C TRP A 100 3.17 6.83 -7.72
N ILE A 101 3.86 6.21 -8.67
CA ILE A 101 3.98 6.72 -10.04
C ILE A 101 2.61 6.69 -10.74
N GLY A 102 1.94 5.53 -10.73
CA GLY A 102 0.63 5.37 -11.34
C GLY A 102 -0.44 6.21 -10.65
N GLY A 103 -0.37 6.30 -9.31
CA GLY A 103 -1.29 7.11 -8.53
C GLY A 103 -1.17 8.59 -8.83
N SER A 104 0.06 9.09 -9.00
CA SER A 104 0.34 10.47 -9.43
C SER A 104 -0.22 10.77 -10.81
N ALA A 105 -0.07 9.84 -11.77
CA ALA A 105 -0.62 9.99 -13.12
C ALA A 105 -2.16 10.01 -13.13
N VAL A 106 -2.80 9.15 -12.34
CA VAL A 106 -4.26 9.13 -12.21
C VAL A 106 -4.77 10.40 -11.53
N ALA A 107 -4.13 10.82 -10.43
CA ALA A 107 -4.51 12.02 -9.70
C ALA A 107 -4.44 13.27 -10.56
N ALA A 108 -3.36 13.43 -11.34
CA ALA A 108 -3.18 14.55 -12.25
C ALA A 108 -4.30 14.64 -13.31
N LYS A 109 -4.80 13.50 -13.81
CA LYS A 109 -5.89 13.45 -14.79
C LYS A 109 -7.27 13.72 -14.19
N LEU A 110 -7.55 13.18 -13.00
CA LEU A 110 -8.87 13.29 -12.38
C LEU A 110 -9.10 14.65 -11.70
N GLY A 111 -8.03 15.29 -11.23
CA GLY A 111 -8.12 16.46 -10.35
C GLY A 111 -8.70 16.12 -8.98
N TYR A 112 -8.61 17.05 -8.03
CA TYR A 112 -8.92 16.77 -6.63
C TYR A 112 -10.40 16.38 -6.41
N SER A 113 -11.33 17.14 -7.00
CA SER A 113 -12.78 17.02 -6.76
C SER A 113 -13.34 15.63 -7.10
N LEU A 114 -12.84 15.00 -8.17
CA LEU A 114 -13.23 13.64 -8.53
C LEU A 114 -12.38 12.61 -7.80
N THR A 115 -11.08 12.87 -7.62
CA THR A 115 -10.16 11.95 -6.95
C THR A 115 -10.67 11.52 -5.58
N TRP A 116 -11.00 12.48 -4.69
CA TRP A 116 -11.35 12.11 -3.32
C TRP A 116 -12.62 11.22 -3.26
N LYS A 117 -13.57 11.40 -4.19
CA LYS A 117 -14.78 10.58 -4.29
C LYS A 117 -14.45 9.15 -4.71
N VAL A 118 -13.61 9.00 -5.75
CA VAL A 118 -13.16 7.70 -6.24
C VAL A 118 -12.33 6.98 -5.17
N VAL A 119 -11.44 7.69 -4.49
CA VAL A 119 -10.64 7.15 -3.39
C VAL A 119 -11.53 6.70 -2.25
N LEU A 120 -12.49 7.53 -1.80
CA LEU A 120 -13.39 7.19 -0.72
C LEU A 120 -14.21 5.93 -1.04
N ALA A 121 -14.79 5.85 -2.24
CA ALA A 121 -15.54 4.68 -2.68
C ALA A 121 -14.66 3.42 -2.73
N SER A 122 -13.44 3.53 -3.28
CA SER A 122 -12.48 2.43 -3.33
C SER A 122 -12.06 1.95 -1.94
N GLN A 123 -11.72 2.87 -1.04
CA GLN A 123 -11.34 2.57 0.34
C GLN A 123 -12.47 1.85 1.07
N ILE A 124 -13.69 2.39 1.04
CA ILE A 124 -14.86 1.75 1.70
C ILE A 124 -15.06 0.34 1.17
N PHE A 125 -15.08 0.17 -0.16
CA PHE A 125 -15.30 -1.14 -0.77
C PHE A 125 -14.22 -2.15 -0.38
N CYS A 126 -12.95 -1.78 -0.49
CA CYS A 126 -11.84 -2.67 -0.20
C CYS A 126 -11.75 -3.02 1.30
N TRP A 127 -11.94 -2.05 2.19
CA TRP A 127 -11.94 -2.31 3.64
C TRP A 127 -13.11 -3.17 4.08
N VAL A 128 -14.32 -2.94 3.54
CA VAL A 128 -15.48 -3.80 3.81
C VAL A 128 -15.17 -5.23 3.38
N ALA A 129 -14.57 -5.44 2.21
CA ALA A 129 -14.17 -6.78 1.77
C ALA A 129 -13.18 -7.43 2.76
N GLN A 130 -12.17 -6.69 3.24
CA GLN A 130 -11.18 -7.18 4.22
C GLN A 130 -11.85 -7.55 5.56
N PHE A 131 -12.78 -6.71 6.05
CA PHE A 131 -13.54 -7.01 7.27
C PHE A 131 -14.48 -8.19 7.11
N ILE A 132 -15.07 -8.39 5.93
CA ILE A 132 -15.82 -9.62 5.62
C ILE A 132 -14.88 -10.83 5.65
N GLY A 133 -13.68 -10.71 5.08
CA GLY A 133 -12.58 -11.67 5.18
C GLY A 133 -12.40 -12.19 6.61
N HIS A 134 -12.14 -11.27 7.54
CA HIS A 134 -11.94 -11.59 8.94
C HIS A 134 -13.23 -12.05 9.66
N GLY A 135 -14.33 -11.33 9.51
CA GLY A 135 -15.55 -11.59 10.28
C GLY A 135 -16.28 -12.87 9.86
N VAL A 136 -16.35 -13.15 8.55
CA VAL A 136 -17.11 -14.29 8.02
C VAL A 136 -16.22 -15.54 7.91
N PHE A 137 -15.01 -15.40 7.37
CA PHE A 137 -14.17 -16.56 7.03
C PHE A 137 -13.20 -16.95 8.14
N GLU A 138 -12.60 -15.99 8.85
CA GLU A 138 -11.74 -16.29 10.01
C GLU A 138 -12.52 -16.35 11.33
N LYS A 139 -13.71 -15.74 11.38
CA LYS A 139 -14.52 -15.55 12.60
C LYS A 139 -13.72 -14.93 13.74
N ARG A 140 -12.82 -14.02 13.37
CA ARG A 140 -11.85 -13.38 14.27
C ARG A 140 -11.80 -11.89 13.97
N ALA A 141 -11.49 -11.10 14.99
CA ALA A 141 -11.17 -9.69 14.80
C ALA A 141 -9.89 -9.50 13.95
N PRO A 142 -9.81 -8.43 13.14
CA PRO A 142 -8.66 -8.18 12.28
C PRO A 142 -7.39 -7.83 13.07
N ALA A 143 -6.22 -8.19 12.52
CA ALA A 143 -4.91 -7.95 13.15
C ALA A 143 -4.61 -6.47 13.45
N LEU A 144 -5.26 -5.55 12.73
CA LEU A 144 -5.13 -4.10 12.93
C LEU A 144 -5.51 -3.64 14.35
N LEU A 145 -6.38 -4.38 15.04
CA LEU A 145 -6.80 -4.05 16.41
C LEU A 145 -5.76 -4.46 17.45
N ASP A 146 -4.89 -5.42 17.11
CA ASP A 146 -3.86 -5.92 18.01
C ASP A 146 -2.50 -5.24 17.76
N ASN A 147 -2.15 -5.00 16.49
CA ASN A 147 -0.92 -4.30 16.13
C ASN A 147 -1.06 -3.56 14.80
N LEU A 148 -1.40 -2.27 14.89
CA LEU A 148 -1.66 -1.40 13.74
C LEU A 148 -0.47 -1.27 12.79
N SER A 149 0.73 -1.00 13.34
CA SER A 149 1.93 -0.79 12.52
C SER A 149 2.30 -2.07 11.77
N GLN A 150 2.23 -3.21 12.46
CA GLN A 150 2.49 -4.49 11.82
C GLN A 150 1.46 -4.85 10.75
N ALA A 151 0.17 -4.58 11.00
CA ALA A 151 -0.88 -4.87 10.03
C ALA A 151 -0.67 -4.10 8.71
N PHE A 152 -0.29 -2.81 8.79
CA PHE A 152 -0.03 -1.98 7.61
C PHE A 152 1.28 -2.31 6.91
N LEU A 153 2.36 -2.51 7.66
CA LEU A 153 3.66 -2.85 7.08
C LEU A 153 3.62 -4.22 6.41
N MET A 154 3.04 -5.23 7.07
CA MET A 154 3.04 -6.60 6.57
C MET A 154 2.00 -6.87 5.49
N GLY A 155 0.88 -6.14 5.45
CA GLY A 155 -0.20 -6.41 4.50
C GLY A 155 0.27 -6.53 3.03
N PRO A 156 0.92 -5.50 2.45
CA PRO A 156 1.41 -5.57 1.08
C PRO A 156 2.56 -6.56 0.90
N PHE A 157 3.44 -6.68 1.91
CA PHE A 157 4.62 -7.54 1.84
C PHE A 157 4.29 -9.04 1.89
N PHE A 158 3.31 -9.43 2.70
CA PHE A 158 2.91 -10.83 2.91
C PHE A 158 2.41 -11.51 1.63
N ILE A 159 1.95 -10.72 0.65
CA ILE A 159 1.47 -11.21 -0.65
C ILE A 159 2.65 -11.55 -1.57
N THR A 160 3.78 -10.85 -1.42
CA THR A 160 4.97 -11.01 -2.26
C THR A 160 6.02 -11.95 -1.66
N GLY A 161 5.94 -12.22 -0.37
CA GLY A 161 6.80 -13.18 0.30
C GLY A 161 6.29 -14.60 0.05
N ASN A 162 7.08 -15.40 -0.65
CA ASN A 162 6.83 -16.84 -0.74
C ASN A 162 6.86 -17.45 0.68
N LYS A 163 5.86 -18.29 0.97
CA LYS A 163 5.98 -19.30 2.03
C LYS A 163 7.03 -20.33 1.65
#